data_AF-A0AAV2NRN1-F1
#
_entry.id   AF-A0AAV2NRN1-F1
#
_cell.length_a   1.000
_cell.length_b   1.000
_cell.length_c   1.000
_cell.angle_alpha   90.00
_cell.angle_beta   90.00
_cell.angle_gamma   90.00
#
_symmetry.space_group_name_H-M   'P 1'
#
loop_
_entity.id
_entity.type
_entity.pdbx_description
1 polymer ?
#
loop_
_entity_poly.entity_id
_entity_poly.type
_entity_poly.pdbx_seq_one_letter_code
_entity_poly.pdbx_strand_id
1 'polypeptide(L)'
;MDNNKCLLLEFVNEDKKIAVGYQDWLQDKISGEEEYLRTIKKKSEVKIKWPNCDITSASIMKKRVRTCEWKTVVAKILSFDEWTKMCQQRDNLEIYGVLEATKEQRKLMYKKQWSDDE
;
A
#
# COMPACT_ATOMS: atom_id res chain seq x y z
N MET A 1 -1.05 6.94 -13.63
CA MET A 1 -0.41 7.22 -12.32
C MET A 1 -0.96 8.52 -11.80
N ASP A 2 -1.79 8.45 -10.76
CA ASP A 2 -2.48 9.58 -10.14
C ASP A 2 -2.38 9.47 -8.61
N ASN A 3 -2.08 10.59 -7.94
CA ASN A 3 -1.98 10.60 -6.48
C ASN A 3 -3.32 10.33 -5.80
N ASN A 4 -4.46 10.49 -6.48
CA ASN A 4 -5.78 10.19 -5.92
C ASN A 4 -6.18 8.71 -6.11
N LYS A 5 -5.40 7.93 -6.87
CA LYS A 5 -5.70 6.55 -7.23
C LYS A 5 -4.55 5.64 -6.82
N CYS A 6 -4.34 5.53 -5.52
CA CYS A 6 -3.29 4.71 -4.94
C CYS A 6 -3.87 3.44 -4.31
N LEU A 7 -3.01 2.44 -4.17
CA LEU A 7 -3.31 1.14 -3.58
C LEU A 7 -2.29 0.85 -2.49
N LEU A 8 -2.78 0.29 -1.40
CA LEU A 8 -1.96 -0.35 -0.38
C LEU A 8 -1.97 -1.86 -0.63
N LEU A 9 -0.79 -2.44 -0.78
CA LEU A 9 -0.60 -3.80 -1.27
C LEU A 9 0.28 -4.58 -0.30
N GLU A 10 -0.06 -5.84 -0.07
CA GLU A 10 0.77 -6.82 0.63
C GLU A 10 1.31 -7.84 -0.38
N PHE A 11 2.63 -7.91 -0.54
CA PHE A 11 3.24 -8.88 -1.46
C PHE A 11 3.32 -10.26 -0.83
N VAL A 12 2.71 -11.24 -1.50
CA VAL A 12 2.64 -12.63 -0.99
C VAL A 12 4.01 -13.32 -1.05
N ASN A 13 4.84 -12.95 -2.02
CA ASN A 13 6.13 -13.63 -2.30
C ASN A 13 7.36 -12.95 -1.66
N GLU A 14 7.25 -11.72 -1.15
CA GLU A 14 8.37 -10.97 -0.57
C GLU A 14 8.10 -10.69 0.92
N ASP A 15 7.97 -11.75 1.72
CA ASP A 15 7.87 -11.68 3.20
C ASP A 15 6.72 -10.80 3.73
N LYS A 16 5.56 -10.80 3.04
CA LYS A 16 4.40 -9.93 3.37
C LYS A 16 4.76 -8.44 3.40
N LYS A 17 5.76 -8.02 2.62
CA LYS A 17 6.13 -6.61 2.51
C LYS A 17 4.94 -5.79 2.05
N ILE A 18 4.66 -4.72 2.79
CA ILE A 18 3.57 -3.79 2.50
C ILE A 18 4.15 -2.64 1.70
N ALA A 19 3.48 -2.26 0.61
CA ALA A 19 3.89 -1.12 -0.20
C ALA A 19 2.69 -0.35 -0.75
N VAL A 20 2.96 0.93 -1.06
CA VAL A 20 2.00 1.79 -1.74
C VAL A 20 2.33 1.83 -3.22
N GLY A 21 1.34 1.56 -4.05
CA GLY A 21 1.42 1.65 -5.51
C GLY A 21 0.25 2.42 -6.10
N TYR A 22 0.15 2.39 -7.42
CA TYR A 22 -0.92 3.06 -8.15
C TYR A 22 -1.91 2.06 -8.74
N GLN A 23 -3.19 2.45 -8.81
CA GLN A 23 -4.24 1.61 -9.42
C GLN A 23 -3.94 1.27 -10.88
N ASP A 24 -3.34 2.20 -11.62
CA ASP A 24 -2.96 2.00 -13.03
C ASP A 24 -1.95 0.86 -13.26
N TRP A 25 -1.35 0.32 -12.20
CA TRP A 25 -0.37 -0.76 -12.30
C TRP A 25 -1.00 -2.15 -12.24
N LEU A 26 -2.26 -2.24 -11.83
CA LEU A 26 -3.01 -3.49 -11.86
C LEU A 26 -3.13 -4.00 -13.30
N GLN A 27 -2.83 -5.28 -13.48
CA GLN A 27 -3.09 -5.96 -14.74
C GLN A 27 -4.52 -6.46 -14.83
N ASP A 28 -5.11 -6.80 -13.69
CA ASP A 28 -6.51 -7.16 -13.58
C ASP A 28 -7.39 -5.92 -13.80
N LYS A 29 -8.40 -6.08 -14.67
CA LYS A 29 -9.39 -5.03 -14.93
C LYS A 29 -10.36 -4.95 -13.75
N ILE A 30 -9.94 -4.31 -12.67
CA ILE A 30 -10.79 -3.97 -11.53
C ILE A 30 -11.27 -2.53 -11.74
N SER A 31 -12.59 -2.33 -11.82
CA SER A 31 -13.15 -1.00 -12.05
C SER A 31 -14.36 -0.78 -11.16
N GLY A 32 -14.33 0.32 -10.41
CA GLY A 32 -15.38 0.67 -9.46
C GLY A 32 -15.03 0.30 -8.02
N GLU A 33 -15.44 1.16 -7.10
CA GLU A 33 -15.16 1.06 -5.66
C GLU A 33 -15.61 -0.29 -5.06
N GLU A 34 -16.79 -0.76 -5.45
CA GLU A 34 -17.38 -2.01 -4.96
C GLU A 34 -16.53 -3.24 -5.32
N GLU A 35 -15.91 -3.26 -6.49
CA GLU A 35 -15.03 -4.37 -6.89
C GLU A 35 -13.74 -4.39 -6.09
N TYR A 36 -13.16 -3.21 -5.81
CA TYR A 36 -12.00 -3.09 -4.93
C TYR A 36 -12.34 -3.58 -3.52
N LEU A 37 -13.46 -3.12 -2.96
CA LEU A 37 -13.92 -3.56 -1.63
C LEU A 37 -14.18 -5.07 -1.59
N ARG A 38 -14.77 -5.64 -2.65
CA ARG A 38 -14.99 -7.09 -2.77
C ARG A 38 -13.67 -7.85 -2.82
N THR A 39 -12.69 -7.34 -3.56
CA THR A 39 -11.35 -7.92 -3.69
C THR A 39 -10.62 -7.91 -2.35
N ILE A 40 -10.65 -6.78 -1.63
CA ILE A 40 -10.09 -6.63 -0.28
C ILE A 40 -10.77 -7.59 0.69
N LYS A 41 -12.11 -7.62 0.72
CA LYS A 41 -12.89 -8.48 1.63
C LYS A 41 -12.62 -9.98 1.40
N LYS A 42 -12.46 -10.38 0.13
CA LYS A 42 -12.11 -11.76 -0.24
C LYS A 42 -10.63 -12.09 -0.06
N LYS A 43 -9.79 -11.08 0.24
CA LYS A 43 -8.32 -11.20 0.25
C LYS A 43 -7.78 -11.81 -1.05
N SER A 44 -8.41 -11.45 -2.16
CA SER A 44 -8.07 -11.96 -3.48
C SER A 44 -6.67 -11.49 -3.89
N GLU A 45 -5.93 -12.38 -4.53
CA GLU A 45 -4.62 -12.10 -5.11
C GLU A 45 -4.79 -11.44 -6.47
N VAL A 46 -4.07 -10.34 -6.69
CA VAL A 46 -4.09 -9.56 -7.93
C VAL A 46 -2.70 -9.51 -8.54
N LYS A 47 -2.63 -9.45 -9.87
CA LYS A 47 -1.37 -9.26 -10.59
C LYS A 47 -1.12 -7.78 -10.79
N ILE A 48 0.05 -7.33 -10.38
CA ILE A 48 0.46 -5.94 -10.51
C ILE A 48 1.82 -5.84 -11.21
N LYS A 49 1.96 -4.88 -12.12
CA LYS A 49 3.26 -4.50 -12.68
C LYS A 49 3.95 -3.58 -11.69
N TRP A 50 5.02 -4.07 -11.08
CA TRP A 50 5.80 -3.33 -10.10
C TRP A 50 7.14 -2.89 -10.68
N PRO A 51 7.49 -1.60 -10.61
CA PRO A 51 8.78 -1.12 -11.08
C PRO A 51 9.89 -1.46 -10.09
N ASN A 52 11.08 -1.78 -10.61
CA ASN A 52 12.27 -2.06 -9.80
C ASN A 52 12.95 -0.76 -9.35
N CYS A 53 12.21 0.08 -8.63
CA CYS A 53 12.72 1.33 -8.05
C CYS A 53 11.88 1.73 -6.83
N ASP A 54 12.39 2.69 -6.04
CA ASP A 54 11.63 3.25 -4.94
C ASP A 54 10.38 3.99 -5.43
N ILE A 55 9.23 3.59 -4.87
CA ILE A 55 7.95 4.19 -5.19
C ILE A 55 7.80 5.50 -4.44
N THR A 56 7.38 6.52 -5.17
CA THR A 56 7.27 7.90 -4.72
C THR A 56 6.07 8.54 -5.39
N SER A 57 5.71 9.76 -5.01
CA SER A 57 4.55 10.50 -5.53
C SER A 57 4.54 10.56 -7.07
N ALA A 58 3.34 10.70 -7.66
CA ALA A 58 3.13 10.48 -9.09
C ALA A 58 3.99 11.41 -9.95
N SER A 59 4.21 12.64 -9.50
CA SER A 59 5.04 13.63 -10.20
C SER A 59 6.50 13.20 -10.33
N ILE A 60 7.06 12.58 -9.30
CA ILE A 60 8.43 12.07 -9.30
C ILE A 60 8.48 10.72 -10.02
N MET A 61 7.49 9.87 -9.76
CA MET A 61 7.39 8.53 -10.33
C MET A 61 7.32 8.55 -11.85
N LYS A 62 6.55 9.47 -12.44
CA LYS A 62 6.44 9.66 -13.90
C LYS A 62 7.78 9.89 -14.60
N LYS A 63 8.78 10.45 -13.89
CA LYS A 63 10.13 10.64 -14.42
C LYS A 63 10.97 9.37 -14.28
N ARG A 64 10.92 8.72 -13.11
CA ARG A 64 11.71 7.51 -12.80
C ARG A 64 11.32 6.31 -13.64
N VAL A 65 10.02 6.06 -13.81
CA VAL A 65 9.50 4.88 -14.51
C VAL A 65 9.93 4.76 -15.97
N ARG A 66 10.43 5.83 -16.58
CA ARG A 66 10.94 5.82 -17.97
C ARG A 66 12.20 4.97 -18.12
N THR A 67 12.99 4.85 -17.05
CA THR A 67 14.29 4.14 -17.05
C THR A 67 14.25 2.89 -16.18
N CYS A 68 13.08 2.53 -15.62
CA CYS A 68 12.96 1.41 -14.71
C CYS A 68 12.47 0.15 -15.43
N GLU A 69 12.99 -0.98 -14.97
CA GLU A 69 12.48 -2.30 -15.33
C GLU A 69 11.20 -2.59 -14.56
N TRP A 70 10.28 -3.30 -15.19
CA TRP A 70 9.00 -3.67 -14.62
C TRP A 70 8.93 -5.17 -14.44
N LYS A 71 8.64 -5.61 -13.21
CA LYS A 71 8.36 -7.01 -12.89
C LYS A 71 6.86 -7.20 -12.65
N THR A 72 6.34 -8.36 -13.02
CA THR A 72 4.97 -8.74 -12.62
C THR A 72 5.05 -9.48 -11.30
N VAL A 73 4.30 -9.01 -10.32
CA VAL A 73 4.25 -9.59 -8.97
C VAL A 73 2.80 -9.83 -8.57
N VAL A 74 2.61 -10.73 -7.61
CA VAL A 74 1.30 -11.04 -7.03
C VAL A 74 1.21 -10.38 -5.66
N ALA A 75 0.15 -9.61 -5.44
CA ALA A 75 -0.10 -8.90 -4.21
C ALA A 75 -1.57 -8.99 -3.81
N LYS A 76 -1.86 -8.73 -2.54
CA LYS A 76 -3.22 -8.56 -2.03
C LYS A 76 -3.47 -7.08 -1.80
N ILE A 77 -4.62 -6.59 -2.28
CA ILE A 77 -5.03 -5.21 -2.00
C ILE A 77 -5.54 -5.16 -0.56
N LEU A 78 -4.94 -4.30 0.25
CA LEU A 78 -5.37 -4.04 1.63
C LEU A 78 -6.32 -2.83 1.70
N SER A 79 -6.05 -1.79 0.92
CA SER A 79 -6.78 -0.53 0.92
C SER A 79 -6.53 0.24 -0.37
N PHE A 80 -7.37 1.24 -0.66
CA PHE A 80 -7.19 2.17 -1.78
C PHE A 80 -7.71 3.55 -1.39
N ASP A 81 -6.93 4.59 -1.68
CA ASP A 81 -7.29 6.01 -1.50
C ASP A 81 -6.19 6.87 -2.16
N GLU A 82 -6.10 8.14 -1.79
CA GLU A 82 -5.01 9.04 -2.12
C GLU A 82 -3.65 8.62 -1.51
N TRP A 83 -2.58 9.03 -2.17
CA TRP A 83 -1.18 8.70 -1.88
C TRP A 83 -0.83 8.95 -0.41
N THR A 84 -1.15 10.13 0.11
CA THR A 84 -0.81 10.53 1.48
C THR A 84 -1.47 9.61 2.50
N LYS A 85 -2.76 9.29 2.32
CA LYS A 85 -3.47 8.36 3.20
C LYS A 85 -2.92 6.94 3.08
N MET A 86 -2.60 6.47 1.88
CA MET A 86 -2.01 5.13 1.69
C MET A 86 -0.62 5.02 2.34
N CYS A 87 0.22 6.06 2.23
CA CYS A 87 1.50 6.11 2.94
C CYS A 87 1.29 6.07 4.46
N GLN A 88 0.34 6.84 4.98
CA GLN A 88 0.02 6.82 6.40
C GLN A 88 -0.49 5.46 6.86
N GLN A 89 -1.35 4.79 6.09
CA GLN A 89 -1.86 3.46 6.41
C GLN A 89 -0.77 2.39 6.34
N ARG A 90 0.17 2.49 5.38
CA ARG A 90 1.37 1.64 5.35
C ARG A 90 2.17 1.81 6.63
N ASP A 91 2.50 3.06 6.99
CA ASP A 91 3.31 3.34 8.18
C ASP A 91 2.59 2.87 9.45
N ASN A 92 1.26 3.03 9.52
CA ASN A 92 0.47 2.51 10.63
C ASN A 92 0.50 0.98 10.72
N LEU A 93 0.46 0.26 9.59
CA LEU A 93 0.56 -1.19 9.57
C LEU A 93 1.96 -1.65 9.97
N GLU A 94 3.00 -0.96 9.50
CA GLU A 94 4.39 -1.31 9.79
C GLU A 94 4.75 -1.07 11.27
N ILE A 95 4.23 0.00 11.87
CA ILE A 95 4.52 0.37 13.26
C ILE A 95 3.54 -0.28 14.25
N TYR A 96 2.24 -0.34 13.93
CA TYR A 96 1.19 -0.72 14.88
C TYR A 96 0.40 -1.97 14.49
N GLY A 97 0.59 -2.51 13.27
CA GLY A 97 -0.18 -3.65 12.78
C GLY A 97 -1.66 -3.36 12.49
N VAL A 98 -2.08 -2.08 12.42
CA VAL A 98 -3.47 -1.68 12.13
C VAL A 98 -3.54 -0.66 10.98
N LEU A 99 -4.58 -0.77 10.14
CA LEU A 99 -4.80 0.14 8.99
C LEU A 99 -5.11 1.57 9.43
N GLU A 100 -6.06 1.73 10.34
CA GLU A 100 -6.48 3.02 10.88
C GLU A 100 -6.20 3.08 12.38
N ALA A 101 -5.06 3.67 12.75
CA ALA A 101 -4.78 3.98 14.13
C ALA A 101 -5.37 5.36 14.48
N THR A 102 -6.36 5.40 15.38
CA THR A 102 -6.88 6.68 15.90
C THR A 102 -5.76 7.47 16.58
N LYS A 103 -5.90 8.80 16.66
CA LYS A 103 -4.88 9.67 17.28
C LYS A 103 -4.59 9.28 18.74
N GLU A 104 -5.60 8.79 19.46
CA GLU A 104 -5.49 8.30 20.83
C GLU A 104 -4.80 6.95 20.91
N GLN A 105 -5.13 6.01 20.01
CA GLN A 105 -4.42 4.72 19.91
C GLN A 105 -2.94 4.90 19.56
N ARG A 106 -2.60 5.81 18.64
CA ARG A 106 -1.20 6.15 18.31
C ARG A 106 -0.42 6.63 19.53
N LYS A 107 -1.02 7.50 20.36
CA LYS A 107 -0.39 7.97 21.62
C LYS A 107 -0.22 6.85 22.65
N LEU A 108 -1.21 5.97 22.81
CA LEU A 108 -1.16 4.86 23.76
C LEU A 108 -0.11 3.82 23.38
N MET A 109 0.03 3.52 22.09
CA MET A 109 0.98 2.52 21.59
C MET A 109 2.44 3.00 21.68
N TYR A 110 2.71 4.27 21.34
CA TYR A 110 4.02 4.88 21.60
C TYR A 110 4.39 4.87 23.08
N LYS A 111 3.40 5.05 23.97
CA LYS A 111 3.63 5.03 25.41
C LYS A 111 3.92 3.63 25.92
N LYS A 112 3.26 2.60 25.37
CA LYS A 112 3.46 1.20 25.74
C LYS A 112 4.82 0.67 25.28
N GLN A 113 5.26 1.05 24.07
CA GLN A 113 6.58 0.71 23.55
C GLN A 113 7.74 1.29 24.38
N TRP A 114 7.48 2.35 25.16
CA TRP A 114 8.49 2.95 26.04
C TRP A 114 8.47 2.38 27.46
N SER A 115 7.41 1.65 27.85
CA SER A 115 7.28 1.07 29.20
C SER A 115 7.67 -0.41 29.27
N ASP A 116 7.94 -1.05 28.13
CA ASP A 116 8.48 -2.42 28.06
C ASP A 116 10.03 -2.43 27.98
N ASP A 117 10.67 -1.26 28.05
CA ASP A 117 12.13 -1.05 28.06
C ASP A 117 12.67 -0.60 29.45
N GLU A 118 11.90 -0.83 30.53
CA GLU A 118 12.34 -0.66 31.95
C GLU A 118 12.27 -1.97 32.74
#